data_AF-Q91561-F1
#
_entry.id   AF-Q91561-F1
#
_cell.length_a   1.000
_cell.length_b   1.000
_cell.length_c   1.000
_cell.angle_alpha   90.00
_cell.angle_beta   90.00
_cell.angle_gamma   90.00
#
_symmetry.space_group_name_H-M   'P 1'
#
loop_
_entity.id
_entity.type
_entity.pdbx_description
1 polymer ?
#
loop_
_entity_poly.entity_id
_entity_poly.type
_entity_poly.pdbx_seq_one_letter_code
_entity_poly.pdbx_strand_id
1 'polypeptide(L)'
;MENCLGFYSLPKLVLLLYGLTLLSLNLPVSGSQVNSFTSLWFLSEPSDVVTMRGGNIVLNCSAQSDRGPPIIKWKKDGVYLNLAIDERRQQLPTGSLLIQNVVHSRHHRPDEGVYQCEASLDGVGTIVSRTRKAIVAGPLRILSQTDVSTSFVGDTALLRCE
;
A
#
# COMPACT_ATOMS: atom_id res chain seq x y z
N MET A 1 -88.86 -28.33 13.52
CA MET A 1 -88.20 -27.69 12.37
C MET A 1 -88.04 -26.23 12.75
N GLU A 2 -86.89 -25.60 12.93
CA GLU A 2 -85.45 -25.84 12.80
C GLU A 2 -84.81 -24.79 13.76
N ASN A 3 -84.01 -25.20 14.73
CA ASN A 3 -82.54 -25.20 14.73
C ASN A 3 -81.82 -23.84 14.95
N CYS A 4 -80.81 -23.96 15.81
CA CYS A 4 -79.53 -23.23 15.85
C CYS A 4 -79.38 -21.98 16.74
N LEU A 5 -79.03 -22.28 17.99
CA LEU A 5 -78.05 -21.57 18.84
C LEU A 5 -76.75 -21.28 18.07
N GLY A 6 -76.15 -20.09 18.23
CA GLY A 6 -74.76 -19.89 17.79
C GLY A 6 -74.30 -18.47 17.53
N PHE A 7 -74.35 -17.58 18.53
CA PHE A 7 -73.53 -16.36 18.54
C PHE A 7 -72.63 -16.38 19.79
N TYR A 8 -71.47 -15.70 19.71
CA TYR A 8 -70.54 -15.39 20.82
C TYR A 8 -69.47 -16.42 21.21
N SER A 9 -68.56 -16.80 20.30
CA SER A 9 -67.22 -17.29 20.71
C SER A 9 -66.10 -17.14 19.65
N LEU A 10 -66.38 -16.51 18.51
CA LEU A 10 -65.43 -16.40 17.40
C LEU A 10 -64.17 -15.54 17.65
N PRO A 11 -64.10 -14.52 18.54
CA PRO A 11 -62.91 -13.66 18.59
C PRO A 11 -61.72 -14.34 19.27
N LYS A 12 -61.94 -15.16 20.31
CA LYS A 12 -60.86 -15.88 21.01
C LYS A 12 -60.27 -16.99 20.15
N LEU A 13 -61.11 -17.70 19.39
CA LEU A 13 -60.65 -18.77 18.50
C LEU A 13 -59.83 -18.20 17.33
N VAL A 14 -60.24 -17.08 16.76
CA VAL A 14 -59.49 -16.38 15.70
C VAL A 14 -58.15 -15.85 16.21
N LEU A 15 -58.10 -15.30 17.42
CA LEU A 15 -56.85 -14.87 18.07
C LEU A 15 -55.89 -16.03 18.37
N LEU A 16 -56.42 -17.17 18.84
CA LEU A 16 -55.63 -18.40 19.06
C LEU A 16 -55.11 -18.98 17.74
N LEU A 17 -55.93 -18.99 16.69
CA LEU A 17 -55.54 -19.45 15.35
C LEU A 17 -54.48 -18.53 14.73
N TYR A 18 -54.63 -17.20 14.81
CA TYR A 18 -53.62 -16.24 14.35
C TYR A 18 -52.30 -16.35 15.14
N GLY A 19 -52.39 -16.51 16.46
CA GLY A 19 -51.23 -16.74 17.33
C GLY A 19 -50.49 -18.04 17.01
N LEU A 20 -51.23 -19.13 16.79
CA LEU A 20 -50.67 -20.43 16.35
C LEU A 20 -50.06 -20.36 14.95
N THR A 21 -50.63 -19.59 14.02
CA THR A 21 -50.03 -19.36 12.69
C THR A 21 -48.77 -18.50 12.74
N LEU A 22 -48.67 -17.55 13.68
CA LEU A 22 -47.44 -16.77 13.89
C LEU A 22 -46.34 -17.60 14.56
N LEU A 23 -46.72 -18.54 15.45
CA LEU A 23 -45.79 -19.49 16.08
C LEU A 23 -45.25 -20.56 15.12
N SER A 24 -45.99 -20.92 14.06
CA SER A 24 -45.54 -21.87 13.04
C SER A 24 -44.77 -21.22 11.88
N LEU A 25 -44.88 -19.90 11.72
CA LEU A 25 -44.08 -19.09 10.82
C LEU A 25 -42.66 -18.95 11.37
N ASN A 26 -41.84 -19.98 11.16
CA ASN A 26 -40.39 -19.88 11.26
C ASN A 26 -39.89 -18.99 10.11
N LEU A 27 -40.02 -17.66 10.23
CA LEU A 27 -39.29 -16.77 9.34
C LEU A 27 -37.80 -16.96 9.63
N PRO A 28 -37.00 -17.36 8.63
CA PRO A 28 -35.55 -17.27 8.78
C PRO A 28 -35.23 -15.79 8.94
N VAL A 29 -34.89 -15.38 10.17
CA VAL A 29 -34.25 -14.09 10.41
C VAL A 29 -32.87 -14.20 9.78
N SER A 30 -32.77 -13.79 8.51
CA SER A 30 -31.49 -13.55 7.88
C SER A 30 -30.84 -12.39 8.61
N GLY A 31 -30.04 -12.71 9.63
CA GLY A 31 -29.11 -11.75 10.21
C GLY A 31 -28.33 -11.11 9.06
N SER A 32 -28.31 -9.77 9.04
CA SER A 32 -27.44 -9.01 8.15
C SER A 32 -26.03 -9.59 8.28
N GLN A 33 -25.50 -10.19 7.21
CA GLN A 33 -24.10 -10.55 7.17
C GLN A 33 -23.33 -9.24 7.31
N VAL A 34 -22.80 -8.98 8.51
CA VAL A 34 -21.77 -7.96 8.69
C VAL A 34 -20.58 -8.48 7.92
N ASN A 35 -20.42 -8.03 6.67
CA ASN A 35 -19.25 -8.33 5.87
C ASN A 35 -18.03 -7.90 6.68
N SER A 36 -17.20 -8.86 7.11
CA SER A 36 -15.99 -8.57 7.87
C SER A 36 -15.16 -7.55 7.11
N PHE A 37 -14.90 -6.40 7.76
CA PHE A 37 -14.03 -5.36 7.21
C PHE A 37 -12.61 -5.92 7.11
N THR A 38 -12.16 -6.15 5.89
CA THR A 38 -10.80 -6.62 5.60
C THR A 38 -9.89 -5.43 5.49
N SER A 39 -8.83 -5.44 6.28
CA SER A 39 -7.84 -4.39 6.34
C SER A 39 -6.66 -4.73 5.45
N LEU A 40 -6.14 -3.72 4.75
CA LEU A 40 -4.94 -3.81 3.93
C LEU A 40 -4.09 -2.57 4.22
N TRP A 41 -2.86 -2.78 4.69
CA TRP A 41 -1.98 -1.69 5.11
C TRP A 41 -0.51 -1.97 4.80
N PHE A 42 0.29 -0.90 4.68
CA PHE A 42 1.74 -1.01 4.51
C PHE A 42 2.42 -1.23 5.87
N LEU A 43 3.41 -2.13 5.89
CA LEU A 43 4.38 -2.26 6.99
C LEU A 43 5.63 -1.42 6.71
N SER A 44 6.02 -1.33 5.44
CA SER A 44 7.14 -0.55 4.98
C SER A 44 6.80 0.11 3.66
N GLU A 45 7.11 1.40 3.57
CA GLU A 45 7.00 2.20 2.36
C GLU A 45 8.39 2.62 1.88
N PRO A 46 8.58 2.92 0.58
CA PRO A 46 9.89 3.30 0.08
C PRO A 46 10.37 4.62 0.70
N SER A 47 11.68 4.85 0.62
CA SER A 47 12.34 6.13 0.93
C SER A 47 13.11 6.64 -0.30
N ASP A 48 13.48 7.92 -0.30
CA ASP A 48 14.29 8.48 -1.37
C ASP A 48 15.69 7.84 -1.33
N VAL A 49 16.25 7.57 -2.51
CA VAL A 49 17.55 6.90 -2.63
C VAL A 49 18.47 7.71 -3.52
N VAL A 50 19.69 7.92 -3.04
CA VAL A 50 20.81 8.44 -3.82
C VAL A 50 21.85 7.35 -3.94
N THR A 51 22.21 6.98 -5.17
CA THR A 51 23.22 5.95 -5.44
C THR A 51 24.29 6.47 -6.39
N MET A 52 25.26 5.63 -6.75
CA MET A 52 26.27 5.93 -7.77
C MET A 52 26.07 5.05 -9.00
N ARG A 53 26.64 5.47 -10.14
CA ARG A 53 26.64 4.67 -11.37
C ARG A 53 27.26 3.29 -11.09
N GLY A 54 26.59 2.23 -11.55
CA GLY A 54 26.99 0.83 -11.31
C GLY A 54 26.67 0.32 -9.91
N GLY A 55 26.21 1.17 -9.00
CA GLY A 55 25.71 0.78 -7.69
C GLY A 55 24.33 0.11 -7.76
N ASN A 56 23.72 -0.07 -6.60
CA ASN A 56 22.41 -0.69 -6.46
C ASN A 56 21.40 0.29 -5.84
N ILE A 57 20.11 0.09 -6.13
CA ILE A 57 18.98 0.76 -5.46
C ILE A 57 18.13 -0.32 -4.79
N VAL A 58 17.75 -0.09 -3.54
CA VAL A 58 16.77 -0.90 -2.83
C VAL A 58 15.64 0.01 -2.37
N LEU A 59 14.43 -0.25 -2.89
CA LEU A 59 13.21 0.44 -2.49
C LEU A 59 12.36 -0.52 -1.67
N ASN A 60 12.29 -0.28 -0.36
CA ASN A 60 11.54 -1.14 0.52
C ASN A 60 10.03 -1.00 0.28
N CYS A 61 9.34 -2.13 0.21
CA CYS A 61 7.89 -2.17 0.27
C CYS A 61 7.42 -3.51 0.81
N SER A 62 6.56 -3.46 1.82
CA SER A 62 5.85 -4.64 2.31
C SER A 62 4.49 -4.23 2.85
N ALA A 63 3.50 -5.08 2.65
CA ALA A 63 2.12 -4.84 3.07
C ALA A 63 1.52 -6.13 3.64
N GLN A 64 0.49 -5.97 4.47
CA GLN A 64 -0.22 -7.08 5.11
C GLN A 64 -1.73 -6.88 5.03
N SER A 65 -2.45 -7.99 5.18
CA SER A 65 -3.89 -8.03 5.36
C SER A 65 -4.26 -9.16 6.33
N ASP A 66 -5.42 -8.99 6.97
CA ASP A 66 -6.09 -10.02 7.78
C ASP A 66 -6.62 -11.21 6.94
N ARG A 67 -6.70 -11.11 5.61
CA ARG A 67 -7.13 -12.21 4.71
C ARG A 67 -6.02 -12.85 3.86
N GLY A 68 -4.76 -12.51 4.12
CA GLY A 68 -3.62 -13.14 3.46
C GLY A 68 -2.60 -12.16 2.88
N PRO A 69 -1.53 -12.65 2.24
CA PRO A 69 -0.48 -11.81 1.70
C PRO A 69 -0.96 -11.04 0.44
N PRO A 70 -0.83 -9.71 0.41
CA PRO A 70 -1.15 -8.95 -0.79
C PRO A 70 -0.09 -9.11 -1.88
N ILE A 71 -0.49 -8.95 -3.13
CA ILE A 71 0.41 -8.93 -4.29
C ILE A 71 1.01 -7.53 -4.41
N ILE A 72 2.34 -7.45 -4.36
CA ILE A 72 3.10 -6.22 -4.55
C ILE A 72 3.46 -6.04 -6.03
N LYS A 73 3.25 -4.83 -6.55
CA LYS A 73 3.69 -4.37 -7.87
C LYS A 73 4.38 -3.02 -7.76
N TRP A 74 5.23 -2.71 -8.74
CA TRP A 74 5.98 -1.45 -8.78
C TRP A 74 5.64 -0.62 -10.01
N LYS A 75 5.54 0.68 -9.79
CA LYS A 75 5.48 1.71 -10.82
C LYS A 75 6.74 2.56 -10.79
N LYS A 76 7.18 2.96 -11.98
CA LYS A 76 8.19 4.00 -12.21
C LYS A 76 7.60 5.04 -13.14
N ASP A 77 7.63 6.30 -12.72
CA ASP A 77 7.11 7.44 -13.47
C ASP A 77 5.65 7.23 -13.91
N GLY A 78 4.85 6.59 -13.03
CA GLY A 78 3.44 6.27 -13.27
C GLY A 78 3.17 4.98 -14.06
N VAL A 79 4.20 4.35 -14.64
CA VAL A 79 4.07 3.15 -15.48
C VAL A 79 4.51 1.90 -14.71
N TYR A 80 3.77 0.80 -14.84
CA TYR A 80 4.16 -0.47 -14.22
C TYR A 80 5.50 -0.98 -14.77
N LEU A 81 6.37 -1.41 -13.87
CA LEU A 81 7.61 -2.07 -14.24
C LEU A 81 7.32 -3.48 -14.74
N ASN A 82 7.85 -3.80 -15.92
CA ASN A 82 7.94 -5.18 -16.37
C ASN A 82 9.30 -5.76 -15.94
N LEU A 83 9.31 -6.46 -14.81
CA LEU A 83 10.52 -7.06 -14.24
C LEU A 83 11.04 -8.26 -15.04
N ALA A 84 10.25 -8.81 -15.97
CA ALA A 84 10.68 -9.93 -16.80
C ALA A 84 11.60 -9.50 -17.97
N ILE A 85 11.63 -8.20 -18.31
CA ILE A 85 12.41 -7.68 -19.44
C ILE A 85 13.83 -7.26 -19.01
N ASP A 86 14.00 -6.84 -17.76
CA ASP A 86 15.26 -6.29 -17.25
C ASP A 86 15.71 -7.08 -16.02
N GLU A 87 16.62 -8.03 -16.21
CA GLU A 87 17.12 -8.94 -15.17
C GLU A 87 17.78 -8.20 -13.99
N ARG A 88 18.22 -6.95 -14.20
CA ARG A 88 18.77 -6.10 -13.14
C ARG A 88 17.71 -5.66 -12.14
N ARG A 89 16.43 -5.72 -12.52
CA ARG A 89 15.28 -5.28 -11.71
C ARG A 89 14.58 -6.50 -11.16
N GLN A 90 14.68 -6.69 -9.86
CA GLN A 90 14.14 -7.86 -9.19
C GLN A 90 13.25 -7.43 -8.04
N GLN A 91 12.07 -8.03 -7.94
CA GLN A 91 11.26 -7.90 -6.75
C GLN A 91 11.68 -8.98 -5.77
N LEU A 92 12.14 -8.54 -4.60
CA LEU A 92 12.52 -9.43 -3.51
C LEU A 92 11.28 -10.10 -2.91
N PRO A 93 11.44 -11.24 -2.20
CA PRO A 93 10.32 -11.93 -1.56
C PRO A 93 9.51 -11.06 -0.58
N THR A 94 10.13 -10.02 -0.03
CA THR A 94 9.47 -9.04 0.85
C THR A 94 8.49 -8.12 0.12
N GLY A 95 8.61 -8.01 -1.20
CA GLY A 95 7.97 -6.99 -2.03
C GLY A 95 8.88 -5.82 -2.42
N SER A 96 10.05 -5.69 -1.77
CA SER A 96 11.01 -4.63 -2.07
C SER A 96 11.56 -4.74 -3.50
N LEU A 97 11.80 -3.61 -4.17
CA LEU A 97 12.43 -3.58 -5.48
C LEU A 97 13.94 -3.40 -5.34
N LEU A 98 14.70 -4.34 -5.90
CA LEU A 98 16.15 -4.26 -6.10
C LEU A 98 16.44 -3.91 -7.56
N ILE A 99 17.26 -2.89 -7.77
CA ILE A 99 17.83 -2.55 -9.08
C ILE A 99 19.34 -2.63 -8.96
N GLN A 100 19.96 -3.54 -9.71
CA GLN A 100 21.40 -3.75 -9.73
C GLN A 100 22.05 -3.02 -10.91
N ASN A 101 23.34 -2.70 -10.78
CA ASN A 101 24.15 -2.09 -11.84
C ASN A 101 23.44 -0.87 -12.48
N VAL A 102 23.17 0.13 -11.65
CA VAL A 102 22.38 1.31 -12.01
C VAL A 102 23.03 2.08 -13.16
N VAL A 103 22.24 2.36 -14.20
CA VAL A 103 22.69 3.01 -15.43
C VAL A 103 22.45 4.51 -15.35
N HIS A 104 23.54 5.27 -15.52
CA HIS A 104 23.51 6.72 -15.62
C HIS A 104 24.48 7.22 -16.71
N SER A 105 23.93 7.96 -17.67
CA SER A 105 24.67 8.74 -18.65
C SER A 105 23.98 10.08 -18.94
N ARG A 106 24.61 10.90 -19.79
CA ARG A 106 24.07 12.22 -20.16
C ARG A 106 22.68 12.14 -20.81
N HIS A 107 22.42 11.12 -21.62
CA HIS A 107 21.19 10.97 -22.40
C HIS A 107 20.36 9.77 -21.99
N HIS A 108 20.85 8.94 -21.07
CA HIS A 108 20.21 7.69 -20.70
C HIS A 108 20.30 7.45 -19.20
N ARG A 109 19.16 7.56 -18.52
CA ARG A 109 19.01 7.40 -17.06
C ARG A 109 17.77 6.55 -16.75
N PRO A 110 17.74 5.29 -17.21
CA PRO A 110 16.53 4.47 -17.17
C PRO A 110 16.10 4.08 -15.76
N ASP A 111 17.03 4.14 -14.79
CA ASP A 111 16.82 3.76 -13.39
C ASP A 111 16.61 4.97 -12.46
N GLU A 112 16.85 6.19 -12.94
CA GLU A 112 16.43 7.39 -12.22
C GLU A 112 14.96 7.66 -12.48
N GLY A 113 14.27 8.13 -11.46
CA GLY A 113 12.88 8.51 -11.59
C GLY A 113 12.13 8.42 -10.29
N VAL A 114 10.82 8.37 -10.44
CA VAL A 114 9.87 8.42 -9.34
C VAL A 114 9.19 7.07 -9.20
N TYR A 115 9.41 6.40 -8.08
CA TYR A 115 8.96 5.04 -7.81
C TYR A 115 7.79 5.02 -6.83
N GLN A 116 6.90 4.06 -7.03
CA GLN A 116 5.73 3.85 -6.20
C GLN A 116 5.38 2.36 -6.13
N CYS A 117 5.04 1.89 -4.95
CA CYS A 117 4.61 0.51 -4.70
C CYS A 117 3.09 0.43 -4.64
N GLU A 118 2.51 -0.64 -5.16
CA GLU A 118 1.10 -0.96 -5.03
C GLU A 118 0.93 -2.34 -4.40
N ALA A 119 0.12 -2.40 -3.34
CA ALA A 119 -0.28 -3.64 -2.71
C ALA A 119 -1.74 -3.91 -3.04
N SER A 120 -2.01 -5.06 -3.66
CA SER A 120 -3.35 -5.45 -4.12
C SER A 120 -3.78 -6.77 -3.50
N LEU A 121 -5.05 -6.84 -3.10
CA LEU A 121 -5.66 -8.04 -2.56
C LEU A 121 -7.02 -8.25 -3.21
N ASP A 122 -7.23 -9.46 -3.75
CA ASP A 122 -8.45 -9.81 -4.47
C ASP A 122 -9.68 -9.72 -3.55
N GLY A 123 -10.78 -9.18 -4.07
CA GLY A 123 -12.01 -8.92 -3.32
C GLY A 123 -11.94 -7.79 -2.28
N VAL A 124 -10.79 -7.12 -2.09
CA VAL A 124 -10.60 -6.01 -1.14
C VAL A 124 -10.26 -4.72 -1.86
N GLY A 125 -9.26 -4.75 -2.73
CA GLY A 125 -8.80 -3.59 -3.49
C GLY A 125 -7.29 -3.41 -3.46
N THR A 126 -6.85 -2.19 -3.74
CA THR A 126 -5.43 -1.83 -3.88
C THR A 126 -5.14 -0.58 -3.07
N ILE A 127 -4.03 -0.60 -2.32
CA ILE A 127 -3.44 0.58 -1.69
C ILE A 127 -2.15 0.96 -2.39
N VAL A 128 -1.84 2.25 -2.39
CA VAL A 128 -0.70 2.82 -3.12
C VAL A 128 0.21 3.54 -2.13
N SER A 129 1.51 3.26 -2.20
CA SER A 129 2.49 3.86 -1.28
C SER A 129 2.75 5.32 -1.61
N ARG A 130 3.47 5.99 -0.70
CA ARG A 130 4.13 7.26 -1.01
C ARG A 130 5.07 7.11 -2.20
N THR A 131 5.17 8.21 -2.93
CA THR A 131 6.04 8.37 -4.07
C THR A 131 7.46 8.75 -3.61
N ARG A 132 8.48 8.11 -4.19
CA ARG A 132 9.89 8.33 -3.81
C ARG A 132 10.80 8.46 -5.01
N LYS A 133 11.86 9.25 -4.85
CA LYS A 133 12.81 9.54 -5.91
C LYS A 133 14.05 8.69 -5.77
N ALA A 134 14.45 8.04 -6.86
CA ALA A 134 15.75 7.43 -6.99
C ALA A 134 16.61 8.27 -7.94
N ILE A 135 17.76 8.74 -7.46
CA ILE A 135 18.71 9.55 -8.24
C ILE A 135 20.11 8.98 -8.17
N VAL A 136 20.91 9.27 -9.19
CA VAL A 136 22.34 8.97 -9.20
C VAL A 136 23.12 10.24 -8.89
N ALA A 137 24.03 10.15 -7.91
CA ALA A 137 24.93 11.23 -7.56
C ALA A 137 25.82 11.58 -8.78
N GLY A 138 25.84 12.87 -9.11
CA GLY A 138 26.76 13.39 -10.11
C GLY A 138 28.19 13.49 -9.57
N PRO A 139 29.18 13.70 -10.45
CA PRO A 139 30.53 14.01 -10.02
C PRO A 139 30.54 15.33 -9.23
N LEU A 140 31.25 15.34 -8.11
CA LEU A 140 31.46 16.55 -7.33
C LEU A 140 32.31 17.53 -8.13
N ARG A 141 31.87 18.78 -8.21
CA ARG A 141 32.68 19.90 -8.73
C ARG A 141 33.03 20.80 -7.56
N ILE A 142 34.31 20.83 -7.20
CA ILE A 142 34.84 21.79 -6.23
C ILE A 142 34.86 23.15 -6.94
N LEU A 143 34.13 24.13 -6.40
CA LEU A 143 34.01 25.45 -7.03
C LEU A 143 35.13 26.38 -6.59
N SER A 144 35.62 26.21 -5.37
CA SER A 144 36.77 26.95 -4.85
C SER A 144 37.67 26.06 -4.00
N GLN A 145 38.98 26.26 -4.11
CA GLN A 145 39.94 25.64 -3.19
C GLN A 145 39.92 26.44 -1.88
N THR A 146 39.96 25.76 -0.73
CA THR A 146 40.12 26.44 0.56
C THR A 146 41.46 27.16 0.61
N ASP A 147 41.43 28.48 0.82
CA ASP A 147 42.64 29.29 0.99
C ASP A 147 43.31 29.04 2.35
N VAL A 148 44.64 29.19 2.40
CA VAL A 148 45.40 29.07 3.64
C VAL A 148 45.08 30.27 4.55
N SER A 149 44.58 29.99 5.75
CA SER A 149 44.30 31.00 6.77
C SER A 149 45.33 30.92 7.91
N THR A 150 45.90 32.07 8.29
CA THR A 150 46.74 32.20 9.49
C THR A 150 45.95 32.99 10.55
N SER A 151 45.98 32.53 11.80
CA SER A 151 45.25 33.15 12.92
C SER A 151 46.09 33.12 14.20
N PHE A 152 45.82 34.06 15.11
CA PHE A 152 46.55 34.15 16.38
C PHE A 152 46.06 33.14 17.42
N VAL A 153 46.88 32.91 18.44
CA VAL A 153 46.53 32.04 19.58
C VAL A 153 45.35 32.65 20.33
N GLY A 154 44.23 31.92 20.36
CA GLY A 154 42.97 32.37 20.97
C GLY A 154 41.89 32.81 19.97
N ASP A 155 42.25 33.02 18.70
CA ASP A 155 41.30 33.36 17.64
C ASP A 155 40.67 32.13 16.98
N THR A 156 39.55 32.33 16.29
CA THR A 156 38.86 31.31 15.49
C THR A 156 39.22 31.46 14.01
N ALA A 157 39.74 30.39 13.40
CA ALA A 157 39.91 30.31 11.95
C ALA A 157 38.69 29.66 11.29
N LEU A 158 38.24 30.22 10.15
CA LEU A 158 37.16 29.65 9.32
C LEU A 158 37.72 29.22 7.97
N LEU A 159 37.65 27.92 7.70
CA LEU A 159 38.01 27.33 6.41
C LEU A 159 36.73 26.96 5.66
N ARG A 160 36.48 27.60 4.52
CA ARG A 160 35.29 27.33 3.70
C ARG A 160 35.53 26.12 2.80
N CYS A 161 34.49 25.30 2.63
CA CYS A 161 34.42 24.21 1.67
C CYS A 161 33.16 24.44 0.83
N GLU A 162 33.35 24.96 -0.39
CA GLU A 162 32.30 25.31 -1.36
C GLU A 162 32.44 24.52 -2.67
#